data_AF-A0A1F2X5Q2-F1
#
_entry.id   AF-A0A1F2X5Q2-F1
#
_cell.length_a   1.000
_cell.length_b   1.000
_cell.length_c   1.000
_cell.angle_alpha   90.00
_cell.angle_beta   90.00
_cell.angle_gamma   90.00
#
_symmetry.space_group_name_H-M   'P 1'
#
loop_
_entity.id
_entity.type
_entity.pdbx_description
1 polymer ?
#
loop_
_entity_poly.entity_id
_entity_poly.type
_entity_poly.pdbx_seq_one_letter_code
_entity_poly.pdbx_strand_id
1 'polypeptide(L)'
;MPVVVRTAQSSGLAALFAESAAHDRLHTFSLLEETCTVEVLLGGVYELLARAIHADYLTRQRLEGHSAATNPAAVPWESLSEQWRESNRDQAADIGAKLAAVGCGIEPLTDWDAELLAFSPEEVELLARMEHVRWMNHRREDGWRFLPGPKDEAHKTHPDLVQYEELTESKREYDRSTVRGIPAFLRRAGFRVTRLAGGSLDSGQAESKGGLTPR
;
A
#
# COMPACT_ATOMS: atom_id res chain seq x y z
N MET A 1 21.00 -38.34 -19.52
CA MET A 1 20.06 -37.25 -19.25
C MET A 1 20.14 -36.93 -17.77
N PRO A 2 20.26 -35.66 -17.38
CA PRO A 2 20.23 -35.27 -15.97
C PRO A 2 18.85 -35.56 -15.37
N VAL A 3 18.82 -36.01 -14.12
CA VAL A 3 17.58 -36.19 -13.36
C VAL A 3 17.53 -35.06 -12.34
N VAL A 4 16.46 -34.28 -12.40
CA VAL A 4 16.28 -33.09 -11.59
C VAL A 4 15.21 -33.37 -10.54
N VAL A 5 15.56 -33.20 -9.26
CA VAL A 5 14.68 -33.54 -8.13
C VAL A 5 14.31 -32.26 -7.37
N ARG A 6 13.00 -32.05 -7.19
CA ARG A 6 12.42 -30.87 -6.53
C ARG A 6 12.23 -31.13 -5.03
N THR A 7 12.80 -30.30 -4.16
CA THR A 7 12.64 -30.41 -2.70
C THR A 7 12.02 -29.15 -2.09
N ALA A 8 11.39 -29.30 -0.90
CA ALA A 8 10.71 -28.22 -0.20
C ALA A 8 11.64 -27.39 0.71
N GLN A 9 12.80 -27.91 1.13
CA GLN A 9 13.83 -27.18 1.89
C GLN A 9 15.21 -27.78 1.55
N SER A 10 16.30 -27.03 1.71
CA SER A 10 17.67 -27.53 1.46
C SER A 10 18.22 -28.38 2.60
N SER A 11 17.68 -28.21 3.82
CA SER A 11 18.09 -28.93 5.03
C SER A 11 17.65 -30.40 5.08
N GLY A 12 16.88 -30.88 4.10
CA GLY A 12 16.36 -32.24 4.04
C GLY A 12 17.10 -33.13 3.03
N LEU A 13 16.35 -33.66 2.05
CA LEU A 13 16.86 -34.56 0.99
C LEU A 13 18.11 -34.01 0.29
N ALA A 14 18.24 -32.70 0.11
CA ALA A 14 19.43 -32.10 -0.53
C ALA A 14 20.73 -32.31 0.28
N ALA A 15 20.65 -32.29 1.62
CA ALA A 15 21.80 -32.59 2.49
C ALA A 15 22.24 -34.06 2.36
N LEU A 16 21.29 -35.00 2.23
CA LEU A 16 21.57 -36.43 2.02
C LEU A 16 22.28 -36.72 0.69
N PHE A 17 22.06 -35.89 -0.34
CA PHE A 17 22.76 -36.03 -1.63
C PHE A 17 24.13 -35.35 -1.66
N ALA A 18 24.38 -34.35 -0.81
CA ALA A 18 25.70 -33.72 -0.69
C ALA A 18 26.75 -34.64 -0.04
N GLU A 19 26.33 -35.58 0.81
CA GLU A 19 27.21 -36.55 1.48
C GLU A 19 27.52 -37.80 0.64
N SER A 20 26.86 -37.96 -0.51
CA SER A 20 27.04 -39.12 -1.39
C SER A 20 27.77 -38.73 -2.68
N ALA A 21 29.07 -39.04 -2.74
CA ALA A 21 29.94 -38.80 -3.91
C ALA A 21 29.56 -39.60 -5.19
N ALA A 22 28.37 -40.19 -5.27
CA ALA A 22 27.98 -41.11 -6.35
C ALA A 22 27.06 -40.49 -7.42
N HIS A 23 26.75 -39.18 -7.38
CA HIS A 23 25.65 -38.61 -8.17
C HIS A 23 26.00 -37.34 -8.95
N ASP A 24 27.03 -37.38 -9.81
CA ASP A 24 27.42 -36.29 -10.75
C ASP A 24 26.34 -35.87 -11.77
N ARG A 25 25.16 -36.49 -11.76
CA ARG A 25 24.05 -36.23 -12.69
C ARG A 25 22.74 -35.85 -12.00
N LEU A 26 22.76 -35.71 -10.68
CA LEU A 26 21.59 -35.35 -9.88
C LEU A 26 21.77 -33.92 -9.36
N HIS A 27 20.87 -33.05 -9.77
CA HIS A 27 20.85 -31.67 -9.29
C HIS A 27 19.61 -31.47 -8.44
N THR A 28 19.82 -31.08 -7.18
CA THR A 28 18.78 -30.63 -6.27
C THR A 28 18.75 -29.12 -6.26
N PHE A 29 17.56 -28.55 -6.29
CA PHE A 29 17.35 -27.11 -6.15
C PHE A 29 16.16 -26.90 -5.21
N SER A 30 16.31 -25.96 -4.27
CA SER A 30 15.32 -25.67 -3.24
C SER A 30 14.44 -24.52 -3.71
N LEU A 31 13.27 -24.84 -4.25
CA LEU A 31 12.35 -23.83 -4.77
C LEU A 31 11.89 -22.87 -3.66
N LEU A 32 11.67 -23.38 -2.45
CA LEU A 32 11.19 -22.58 -1.32
C LEU A 32 12.22 -21.58 -0.79
N GLU A 33 13.52 -21.90 -0.81
CA GLU A 33 14.55 -20.95 -0.37
C GLU A 33 14.91 -19.92 -1.45
N GLU A 34 14.86 -20.30 -2.73
CA GLU A 34 15.12 -19.36 -3.84
C GLU A 34 13.90 -18.50 -4.20
N THR A 35 12.67 -18.94 -3.91
CA THR A 35 11.43 -18.21 -4.26
C THR A 35 10.66 -17.65 -3.07
N CYS A 36 10.93 -18.07 -1.83
CA CYS A 36 10.35 -17.45 -0.62
C CYS A 36 11.38 -16.58 0.09
N THR A 37 12.11 -15.75 -0.66
CA THR A 37 12.83 -14.63 -0.06
C THR A 37 11.82 -13.61 0.45
N VAL A 38 12.20 -12.85 1.48
CA VAL A 38 11.35 -11.80 2.04
C VAL A 38 10.99 -10.79 0.95
N GLU A 39 11.91 -10.51 0.03
CA GLU A 39 11.71 -9.60 -1.10
C GLU A 39 10.67 -10.14 -2.11
N VAL A 40 10.70 -11.44 -2.44
CA VAL A 40 9.72 -12.05 -3.36
C VAL A 40 8.35 -12.19 -2.69
N LEU A 41 8.31 -12.49 -1.39
CA LEU A 41 7.06 -12.55 -0.62
C LEU A 41 6.43 -11.17 -0.45
N LEU A 42 7.22 -10.15 -0.06
CA LEU A 42 6.76 -8.77 0.05
C LEU A 42 6.35 -8.21 -1.32
N GLY A 43 7.12 -8.52 -2.38
CA GLY A 43 6.76 -8.18 -3.76
C GLY A 43 5.42 -8.77 -4.18
N GLY A 44 5.15 -10.04 -3.82
CA GLY A 44 3.86 -10.69 -4.07
C GLY A 44 2.70 -10.04 -3.30
N VAL A 45 2.92 -9.66 -2.04
CA VAL A 45 1.91 -8.95 -1.23
C VAL A 45 1.64 -7.56 -1.80
N TYR A 46 2.67 -6.80 -2.16
CA TYR A 46 2.50 -5.47 -2.76
C TYR A 46 1.81 -5.53 -4.11
N GLU A 47 2.09 -6.52 -4.95
CA GLU A 47 1.39 -6.70 -6.23
C GLU A 47 -0.11 -7.01 -6.02
N LEU A 48 -0.45 -7.86 -5.03
CA LEU A 48 -1.85 -8.13 -4.68
C LEU A 48 -2.57 -6.88 -4.18
N LEU A 49 -1.92 -6.11 -3.32
CA LEU A 49 -2.47 -4.84 -2.81
C LEU A 49 -2.63 -3.81 -3.94
N ALA A 50 -1.61 -3.65 -4.79
CA ALA A 50 -1.62 -2.73 -5.93
C ALA A 50 -2.77 -3.04 -6.90
N ARG A 51 -2.99 -4.33 -7.20
CA ARG A 51 -4.15 -4.78 -8.00
C ARG A 51 -5.48 -4.44 -7.33
N ALA A 52 -5.59 -4.64 -6.02
CA ALA A 52 -6.81 -4.33 -5.26
C ALA A 52 -7.11 -2.82 -5.26
N ILE A 53 -6.08 -1.98 -5.12
CA ILE A 53 -6.22 -0.53 -5.19
C ILE A 53 -6.63 -0.09 -6.59
N HIS A 54 -6.00 -0.63 -7.65
CA HIS A 54 -6.39 -0.34 -9.03
C HIS A 54 -7.81 -0.79 -9.36
N ALA A 55 -8.26 -1.94 -8.83
CA ALA A 55 -9.62 -2.40 -9.00
C ALA A 55 -10.66 -1.45 -8.37
N ASP A 56 -10.34 -0.88 -7.20
CA ASP A 56 -11.16 0.15 -6.57
C ASP A 56 -11.20 1.44 -7.41
N TYR A 57 -10.05 1.87 -7.92
CA TYR A 57 -9.96 2.99 -8.86
C TYR A 57 -10.85 2.80 -10.10
N LEU A 58 -10.78 1.63 -10.75
CA LEU A 58 -11.62 1.32 -11.91
C LEU A 58 -13.11 1.35 -11.59
N THR A 59 -13.49 0.88 -10.40
CA THR A 59 -14.89 0.92 -9.95
C THR A 59 -15.37 2.36 -9.86
N ARG A 60 -14.58 3.26 -9.28
CA ARG A 60 -14.89 4.70 -9.20
C ARG A 60 -14.92 5.39 -10.57
N GLN A 61 -13.93 5.11 -11.43
CA GLN A 61 -13.91 5.66 -12.80
C GLN A 61 -15.16 5.28 -13.59
N ARG A 62 -15.66 4.05 -13.44
CA ARG A 62 -16.91 3.60 -14.09
C ARG A 62 -18.15 4.32 -13.55
N LEU A 63 -18.23 4.53 -12.23
CA LEU A 63 -19.35 5.26 -11.62
C LEU A 63 -19.45 6.71 -12.12
N GLU A 64 -18.31 7.30 -12.47
CA GLU A 64 -18.21 8.65 -13.04
C GLU A 64 -18.36 8.69 -14.57
N GLY A 65 -18.58 7.53 -15.21
CA GLY A 65 -18.73 7.43 -16.66
C GLY A 65 -17.41 7.56 -17.44
N HIS A 66 -16.26 7.50 -16.78
CA HIS A 66 -14.97 7.47 -17.45
C HIS A 66 -14.70 6.12 -18.11
N SER A 67 -13.93 6.14 -19.21
CA SER A 67 -13.53 4.95 -19.96
C SER A 67 -12.08 5.09 -20.41
N ALA A 68 -11.50 4.03 -20.98
CA ALA A 68 -10.16 4.06 -21.56
C ALA A 68 -9.96 5.19 -22.60
N ALA A 69 -11.04 5.64 -23.26
CA ALA A 69 -10.99 6.72 -24.24
C ALA A 69 -10.83 8.11 -23.60
N THR A 70 -11.35 8.30 -22.38
CA THR A 70 -11.26 9.58 -21.66
C THR A 70 -10.15 9.58 -20.61
N ASN A 71 -9.71 8.40 -20.19
CA ASN A 71 -8.67 8.22 -19.21
C ASN A 71 -7.86 6.94 -19.52
N PRO A 72 -6.60 7.06 -20.00
CA PRO A 72 -5.75 5.92 -20.34
C PRO A 72 -5.50 4.95 -19.18
N ALA A 73 -5.61 5.41 -17.93
CA ALA A 73 -5.48 4.55 -16.75
C ALA A 73 -6.77 3.75 -16.44
N ALA A 74 -7.91 4.05 -17.07
CA ALA A 74 -9.17 3.35 -16.87
C ALA A 74 -9.25 2.03 -17.69
N VAL A 75 -8.22 1.21 -17.57
CA VAL A 75 -8.06 -0.09 -18.25
C VAL A 75 -7.79 -1.22 -17.23
N PRO A 76 -8.06 -2.50 -17.55
CA PRO A 76 -7.68 -3.63 -16.69
C PRO A 76 -6.19 -3.61 -16.34
N TRP A 77 -5.82 -4.20 -15.19
CA TRP A 77 -4.44 -4.22 -14.68
C TRP A 77 -3.43 -4.74 -15.70
N GLU A 78 -3.80 -5.78 -16.43
CA GLU A 78 -2.96 -6.45 -17.43
C GLU A 78 -2.64 -5.54 -18.63
N SER A 79 -3.48 -4.54 -18.88
CA SER A 79 -3.31 -3.54 -19.95
C SER A 79 -2.77 -2.20 -19.42
N LEU A 80 -2.58 -2.08 -18.10
CA LEU A 80 -2.09 -0.86 -17.47
C LEU A 80 -0.59 -0.72 -17.74
N SER A 81 -0.14 0.50 -18.09
CA SER A 81 1.28 0.75 -18.33
C SER A 81 2.11 0.48 -17.07
N GLU A 82 3.39 0.13 -17.22
CA GLU A 82 4.26 -0.15 -16.07
C GLU A 82 4.38 1.05 -15.13
N GLN A 83 4.43 2.28 -15.66
CA GLN A 83 4.45 3.49 -14.86
C GLN A 83 3.24 3.57 -13.91
N TRP A 84 2.05 3.24 -14.42
CA TRP A 84 0.84 3.26 -13.61
C TRP A 84 0.79 2.07 -12.64
N ARG A 85 1.30 0.90 -13.02
CA ARG A 85 1.43 -0.25 -12.10
C ARG A 85 2.41 0.04 -10.96
N GLU A 86 3.53 0.67 -11.26
CA GLU A 86 4.51 1.10 -10.26
C GLU A 86 3.89 2.09 -9.27
N SER A 87 3.14 3.09 -9.77
CA SER A 87 2.44 4.02 -8.88
C SER A 87 1.47 3.32 -7.91
N ASN A 88 0.86 2.20 -8.28
CA ASN A 88 -0.01 1.43 -7.38
C ASN A 88 0.81 0.56 -6.40
N ARG A 89 1.98 0.06 -6.82
CA ARG A 89 2.91 -0.65 -5.93
C ARG A 89 3.51 0.27 -4.88
N ASP A 90 3.91 1.49 -5.26
CA ASP A 90 4.40 2.50 -4.32
C ASP A 90 3.33 2.89 -3.29
N GLN A 91 2.09 3.03 -3.74
CA GLN A 91 0.96 3.26 -2.86
C GLN A 91 0.75 2.11 -1.87
N ALA A 92 0.88 0.85 -2.32
CA ALA A 92 0.81 -0.32 -1.47
C ALA A 92 1.96 -0.36 -0.45
N ALA A 93 3.18 0.01 -0.85
CA ALA A 93 4.34 0.09 0.03
C ALA A 93 4.17 1.14 1.14
N ASP A 94 3.50 2.26 0.84
CA ASP A 94 3.26 3.35 1.80
C ASP A 94 2.14 3.05 2.82
N ILE A 95 1.39 1.95 2.67
CA ILE A 95 0.32 1.58 3.62
C ILE A 95 0.85 1.47 5.06
N GLY A 96 2.04 0.91 5.25
CA GLY A 96 2.63 0.77 6.59
C GLY A 96 2.86 2.10 7.28
N ALA A 97 3.39 3.10 6.56
CA ALA A 97 3.63 4.45 7.08
C ALA A 97 2.32 5.15 7.45
N LYS A 98 1.29 5.00 6.61
CA LYS A 98 -0.07 5.50 6.91
C LYS A 98 -0.62 4.91 8.19
N LEU A 99 -0.60 3.58 8.33
CA LEU A 99 -1.12 2.92 9.53
C LEU A 99 -0.37 3.37 10.79
N ALA A 100 0.95 3.48 10.73
CA ALA A 100 1.75 3.97 11.86
C ALA A 100 1.34 5.38 12.30
N ALA A 101 1.01 6.28 11.35
CA ALA A 101 0.59 7.65 11.65
C ALA A 101 -0.73 7.75 12.45
N VAL A 102 -1.56 6.70 12.41
CA VAL A 102 -2.83 6.61 13.16
C VAL A 102 -2.78 5.54 14.26
N GLY A 103 -1.58 5.17 14.71
CA GLY A 103 -1.37 4.19 15.78
C GLY A 103 -1.91 2.80 15.44
N CYS A 104 -1.85 2.42 14.15
CA CYS A 104 -2.27 1.10 13.67
C CYS A 104 -1.07 0.26 13.20
N GLY A 105 -1.25 -1.06 13.25
CA GLY A 105 -0.33 -2.07 12.74
C GLY A 105 -1.00 -3.06 11.79
N ILE A 106 -0.22 -4.01 11.28
CA ILE A 106 -0.68 -5.08 10.40
C ILE A 106 -0.38 -6.42 11.09
N GLU A 107 -1.37 -7.30 11.14
CA GLU A 107 -1.24 -8.67 11.65
C GLU A 107 -1.74 -9.69 10.61
N PRO A 108 -1.24 -10.94 10.62
CA PRO A 108 -1.84 -12.01 9.84
C PRO A 108 -3.31 -12.18 10.20
N LEU A 109 -4.14 -12.42 9.19
CA LEU A 109 -5.56 -12.72 9.39
C LEU A 109 -5.72 -14.15 9.90
N THR A 110 -6.15 -14.30 11.15
CA THR A 110 -6.45 -15.60 11.76
C THR A 110 -7.94 -15.94 11.79
N ASP A 111 -8.79 -14.91 11.70
CA ASP A 111 -10.25 -15.01 11.72
C ASP A 111 -10.81 -14.27 10.52
N TRP A 112 -11.38 -15.01 9.57
CA TRP A 112 -11.89 -14.48 8.30
C TRP A 112 -13.20 -13.72 8.45
N ASP A 113 -13.94 -13.97 9.55
CA ASP A 113 -15.21 -13.33 9.85
C ASP A 113 -15.06 -12.05 10.69
N ALA A 114 -13.83 -11.75 11.13
CA ALA A 114 -13.54 -10.54 11.89
C ALA A 114 -13.92 -9.27 11.10
N GLU A 115 -14.55 -8.33 11.81
CA GLU A 115 -14.93 -7.03 11.24
C GLU A 115 -13.70 -6.23 10.79
N LEU A 116 -13.86 -5.48 9.70
CA LEU A 116 -12.83 -4.54 9.26
C LEU A 116 -12.74 -3.36 10.22
N LEU A 117 -11.51 -2.99 10.59
CA LEU A 117 -11.28 -1.76 11.32
C LEU A 117 -11.79 -0.57 10.51
N ALA A 118 -12.61 0.27 11.15
CA ALA A 118 -13.01 1.56 10.62
C ALA A 118 -12.13 2.66 11.23
N PHE A 119 -11.56 3.51 10.37
CA PHE A 119 -10.86 4.71 10.80
C PHE A 119 -11.86 5.78 11.25
N SER A 120 -11.48 6.61 12.22
CA SER A 120 -12.26 7.79 12.61
C SER A 120 -12.26 8.83 11.48
N PRO A 121 -13.22 9.78 11.46
CA PRO A 121 -13.22 10.87 10.48
C PRO A 121 -11.89 11.66 10.45
N GLU A 122 -11.30 11.91 11.61
CA GLU A 122 -10.03 12.65 11.76
C GLU A 122 -8.85 11.86 11.19
N GLU A 123 -8.82 10.54 11.45
CA GLU A 123 -7.82 9.64 10.88
C GLU A 123 -7.94 9.57 9.36
N VAL A 124 -9.17 9.49 8.84
CA VAL A 124 -9.40 9.51 7.39
C VAL A 124 -8.86 10.78 6.76
N GLU A 125 -9.06 11.95 7.36
CA GLU A 125 -8.51 13.21 6.83
C GLU A 125 -6.99 13.29 6.90
N LEU A 126 -6.39 12.78 7.99
CA LEU A 126 -4.94 12.71 8.12
C LEU A 126 -4.34 11.81 7.02
N LEU A 127 -4.88 10.60 6.89
CA LEU A 127 -4.43 9.60 5.92
C LEU A 127 -4.66 10.07 4.48
N ALA A 128 -5.80 10.71 4.19
CA ALA A 128 -6.10 11.23 2.86
C ALA A 128 -5.12 12.33 2.45
N ARG A 129 -4.75 13.23 3.36
CA ARG A 129 -3.69 14.22 3.11
C ARG A 129 -2.35 13.56 2.83
N MET A 130 -1.97 12.53 3.59
CA MET A 130 -0.73 11.77 3.35
C MET A 130 -0.75 11.12 1.96
N GLU A 131 -1.89 10.53 1.58
CA GLU A 131 -2.07 9.91 0.28
C GLU A 131 -1.95 10.91 -0.87
N HIS A 132 -2.57 12.08 -0.74
CA HIS A 132 -2.47 13.15 -1.73
C HIS A 132 -1.03 13.65 -1.87
N VAL A 133 -0.32 13.85 -0.75
CA VAL A 133 1.10 14.25 -0.77
C VAL A 133 1.97 13.20 -1.47
N ARG A 134 1.76 11.91 -1.17
CA ARG A 134 2.45 10.80 -1.83
C ARG A 134 2.19 10.78 -3.34
N TRP A 135 0.92 10.94 -3.74
CA TRP A 135 0.53 11.04 -5.15
C TRP A 135 1.19 12.24 -5.84
N MET A 136 1.16 13.43 -5.23
CA MET A 136 1.80 14.62 -5.78
C MET A 136 3.31 14.46 -5.97
N ASN A 137 3.99 13.82 -5.02
CA ASN A 137 5.43 13.61 -5.10
C ASN A 137 5.79 12.67 -6.26
N HIS A 138 5.12 11.52 -6.34
CA HIS A 138 5.29 10.59 -7.48
C HIS A 138 5.01 11.28 -8.82
N ARG A 139 3.97 12.12 -8.89
CA ARG A 139 3.66 12.90 -10.10
C ARG A 139 4.77 13.87 -10.49
N ARG A 140 5.32 14.60 -9.51
CA ARG A 140 6.41 15.56 -9.76
C ARG A 140 7.68 14.84 -10.20
N GLU A 141 8.00 13.70 -9.59
CA GLU A 141 9.12 12.83 -10.00
C GLU A 141 8.96 12.33 -11.43
N ASP A 142 7.73 12.00 -11.84
CA ASP A 142 7.36 11.66 -13.22
C ASP A 142 7.36 12.86 -14.20
N GLY A 143 7.70 14.06 -13.72
CA GLY A 143 7.77 15.29 -14.53
C GLY A 143 6.41 15.98 -14.74
N TRP A 144 5.38 15.64 -13.97
CA TRP A 144 4.12 16.37 -14.00
C TRP A 144 4.22 17.71 -13.29
N ARG A 145 3.52 18.71 -13.83
CA ARG A 145 3.44 20.06 -13.25
C ARG A 145 2.00 20.52 -13.07
N PHE A 146 1.81 21.42 -12.11
CA PHE A 146 0.53 22.09 -11.96
C PHE A 146 0.26 23.01 -13.17
N LEU A 147 -0.96 22.93 -13.69
CA LEU A 147 -1.53 23.93 -14.59
C LEU A 147 -3.04 23.99 -14.34
N PRO A 148 -3.65 25.19 -14.20
CA PRO A 148 -5.09 25.30 -14.10
C PRO A 148 -5.76 24.86 -15.41
N GLY A 149 -6.93 24.24 -15.30
CA GLY A 149 -7.69 23.72 -16.44
C GLY A 149 -7.76 22.19 -16.47
N PRO A 150 -8.09 21.59 -17.62
CA PRO A 150 -8.16 20.13 -17.72
C PRO A 150 -6.76 19.50 -17.60
N LYS A 151 -6.73 18.25 -17.13
CA LYS A 151 -5.53 17.41 -17.19
C LYS A 151 -5.07 17.27 -18.65
N ASP A 152 -3.76 17.40 -18.87
CA ASP A 152 -3.13 17.19 -20.18
C ASP A 152 -2.04 16.12 -20.02
N GLU A 153 -2.30 14.93 -20.58
CA GLU A 153 -1.36 13.80 -20.57
C GLU A 153 -0.11 14.09 -21.42
N ALA A 154 -0.28 14.74 -22.58
CA ALA A 154 0.81 14.95 -23.53
C ALA A 154 1.84 15.95 -22.99
N HIS A 155 1.38 16.96 -22.27
CA HIS A 155 2.24 17.98 -21.64
C HIS A 155 2.54 17.71 -20.15
N LYS A 156 2.03 16.59 -19.62
CA LYS A 156 2.12 16.20 -18.21
C LYS A 156 1.69 17.32 -17.27
N THR A 157 0.47 17.84 -17.44
CA THR A 157 -0.10 18.83 -16.53
C THR A 157 -1.35 18.32 -15.84
N HIS A 158 -1.50 18.66 -14.55
CA HIS A 158 -2.64 18.23 -13.76
C HIS A 158 -3.13 19.35 -12.83
N PRO A 159 -4.44 19.67 -12.80
CA PRO A 159 -4.97 20.74 -11.96
C PRO A 159 -4.89 20.43 -10.47
N ASP A 160 -5.01 19.16 -10.10
CA ASP A 160 -5.02 18.74 -8.69
C ASP A 160 -3.62 18.70 -8.05
N LEU A 161 -2.55 19.15 -8.72
CA LEU A 161 -1.18 19.27 -8.15
C LEU A 161 -1.02 20.49 -7.22
N VAL A 162 -1.99 20.67 -6.32
CA VAL A 162 -2.13 21.74 -5.33
C VAL A 162 -2.18 21.15 -3.92
N GLN A 163 -2.15 21.96 -2.87
CA GLN A 163 -2.26 21.44 -1.49
C GLN A 163 -3.61 20.74 -1.29
N TYR A 164 -3.67 19.78 -0.36
CA TYR A 164 -4.88 18.99 -0.10
C TYR A 164 -6.08 19.87 0.27
N GLU A 165 -5.83 20.95 1.00
CA GLU A 165 -6.83 21.95 1.40
C GLU A 165 -7.41 22.72 0.20
N GLU A 166 -6.66 22.84 -0.88
CA GLU A 166 -7.05 23.56 -2.11
C GLU A 166 -7.85 22.69 -3.09
N LEU A 167 -7.92 21.38 -2.84
CA LEU A 167 -8.73 20.46 -3.64
C LEU A 167 -10.22 20.76 -3.48
N THR A 168 -10.99 20.43 -4.52
CA THR A 168 -12.44 20.36 -4.38
C THR A 168 -12.81 19.19 -3.46
N GLU A 169 -13.99 19.27 -2.85
CA GLU A 169 -14.48 18.22 -1.96
C GLU A 169 -14.59 16.86 -2.67
N SER A 170 -15.03 16.88 -3.93
CA SER A 170 -15.07 15.68 -4.77
C SER A 170 -13.68 15.06 -4.98
N LYS A 171 -12.63 15.87 -5.07
CA LYS A 171 -11.25 15.38 -5.25
C LYS A 171 -10.67 14.82 -3.96
N ARG A 172 -10.85 15.50 -2.82
CA ARG A 172 -10.49 14.95 -1.50
C ARG A 172 -11.15 13.60 -1.24
N GLU A 173 -12.39 13.44 -1.69
CA GLU A 173 -13.11 12.18 -1.49
C GLU A 173 -12.46 10.99 -2.20
N TYR A 174 -11.67 11.19 -3.27
CA TYR A 174 -10.89 10.09 -3.84
C TYR A 174 -9.82 9.59 -2.87
N ASP A 175 -9.11 10.51 -2.20
CA ASP A 175 -8.08 10.14 -1.23
C ASP A 175 -8.72 9.50 0.00
N ARG A 176 -9.81 10.08 0.52
CA ARG A 176 -10.57 9.52 1.66
C ARG A 176 -11.12 8.13 1.36
N SER A 177 -11.73 7.94 0.19
CA SER A 177 -12.24 6.63 -0.24
C SER A 177 -11.12 5.61 -0.33
N THR A 178 -9.97 6.01 -0.89
CA THR A 178 -8.79 5.13 -1.01
C THR A 178 -8.29 4.69 0.36
N VAL A 179 -8.14 5.60 1.32
CA VAL A 179 -7.62 5.25 2.64
C VAL A 179 -8.63 4.45 3.48
N ARG A 180 -9.95 4.71 3.33
CA ARG A 180 -10.99 3.84 3.92
C ARG A 180 -10.94 2.42 3.36
N GLY A 181 -10.43 2.22 2.14
CA GLY A 181 -10.26 0.93 1.50
C GLY A 181 -9.11 0.08 2.05
N ILE A 182 -8.13 0.69 2.75
CA ILE A 182 -6.91 0.01 3.21
C ILE A 182 -7.19 -1.29 3.99
N PRO A 183 -8.09 -1.33 5.00
CA PRO A 183 -8.40 -2.56 5.72
C PRO A 183 -8.93 -3.68 4.81
N ALA A 184 -9.74 -3.33 3.81
CA ALA A 184 -10.27 -4.30 2.85
C ALA A 184 -9.19 -4.81 1.88
N PHE A 185 -8.25 -3.96 1.46
CA PHE A 185 -7.12 -4.36 0.62
C PHE A 185 -6.21 -5.35 1.37
N LEU A 186 -5.86 -5.03 2.62
CA LEU A 186 -5.05 -5.90 3.47
C LEU A 186 -5.72 -7.24 3.74
N ARG A 187 -7.05 -7.27 3.95
CA ARG A 187 -7.80 -8.52 4.11
C ARG A 187 -7.69 -9.45 2.90
N ARG A 188 -7.73 -8.90 1.68
CA ARG A 188 -7.53 -9.68 0.44
C ARG A 188 -6.12 -10.26 0.34
N ALA A 189 -5.14 -9.62 0.96
CA ALA A 189 -3.77 -10.09 1.05
C ALA A 189 -3.51 -11.02 2.26
N GLY A 190 -4.54 -11.36 3.04
CA GLY A 190 -4.41 -12.26 4.21
C GLY A 190 -3.97 -11.57 5.50
N PHE A 191 -4.17 -10.25 5.60
CA PHE A 191 -3.81 -9.45 6.77
C PHE A 191 -5.00 -8.69 7.34
N ARG A 192 -4.88 -8.25 8.59
CA ARG A 192 -5.81 -7.33 9.24
C ARG A 192 -5.09 -6.13 9.81
N VAL A 193 -5.82 -5.03 9.95
CA VAL A 193 -5.34 -3.83 10.64
C VAL A 193 -5.68 -3.94 12.13
N THR A 194 -4.73 -3.63 13.00
CA THR A 194 -4.95 -3.59 14.46
C THR A 194 -4.55 -2.26 15.06
N ARG A 195 -5.15 -1.90 16.19
CA ARG A 195 -4.73 -0.74 16.99
C ARG A 195 -3.52 -1.13 17.84
N LEU A 196 -2.47 -0.33 17.79
CA LEU A 196 -1.29 -0.51 18.64
C LEU A 196 -1.60 0.06 20.02
N ALA A 197 -1.41 -0.75 21.07
CA ALA A 197 -1.56 -0.29 22.44
C ALA A 197 -0.39 0.64 22.79
N GLY A 198 -0.59 1.96 22.77
CA GLY A 198 0.40 2.92 23.26
C GLY A 198 0.48 4.24 22.49
N GLY A 199 -0.52 5.10 22.67
CA GLY A 199 -0.49 6.49 22.24
C GLY A 199 -1.38 7.37 23.12
N SER A 200 -1.39 7.13 24.43
CA SER A 200 -2.03 8.05 25.37
C SER A 200 -1.12 9.27 25.50
N LEU A 201 -1.53 10.38 24.87
CA LEU A 201 -1.03 11.70 25.26
C LEU A 201 -1.60 11.98 26.65
N ASP A 202 -0.82 11.66 27.67
CA ASP A 202 -1.07 12.07 29.05
C ASP A 202 -0.95 13.60 29.11
N SER A 203 -2.09 14.29 29.03
CA SER A 203 -2.20 15.71 29.37
C SER A 203 -2.13 15.85 30.88
N GLY A 204 -0.90 15.77 31.40
CA GLY A 204 -0.58 16.09 32.78
C GLY A 204 -0.89 17.56 33.07
N GLN A 205 -1.95 17.79 33.83
CA GLN A 205 -2.28 19.06 34.45
C GLN A 205 -1.10 19.52 35.32
N ALA A 206 -0.49 20.65 34.98
CA ALA A 206 0.30 21.44 35.91
C ALA A 206 -0.62 22.48 36.56
N GLU A 207 -1.20 22.12 37.71
CA GLU A 207 -1.79 23.10 38.63
C GLU A 207 -0.70 24.03 39.15
N SER A 208 -0.72 25.30 38.72
CA SER A 208 0.09 26.35 39.34
C SER A 208 -0.59 26.83 40.62
N LYS A 209 -0.15 26.31 41.77
CA LYS A 209 -0.30 27.01 43.06
C LYS A 209 0.62 28.23 43.05
N GLY A 210 0.04 29.42 43.08
CA GLY A 210 0.76 30.68 43.18
C GLY A 210 -0.06 31.71 43.94
N GLY A 211 -0.20 31.51 45.25
CA GLY A 211 -0.64 32.57 46.16
C GLY A 211 0.59 33.30 46.69
N LEU A 212 0.69 34.62 46.45
CA LEU A 212 1.27 35.57 47.39
C LEU A 212 0.90 37.01 46.99
N THR A 213 0.01 37.63 47.75
CA THR A 213 -0.20 39.08 47.79
C THR A 213 0.98 39.78 48.48
N PRO A 214 1.29 41.02 48.09
CA PRO A 214 1.70 41.99 49.08
C PRO A 214 0.98 43.35 48.95
N ARG A 215 0.52 43.80 50.12
CA ARG A 215 0.27 45.16 50.65
C ARG A 215 0.01 46.32 49.69
#